data_AF-A0A839LS40-F1
#
_entry.id   AF-A0A839LS40-F1
#
_cell.length_a   1.000
_cell.length_b   1.000
_cell.length_c   1.000
_cell.angle_alpha   90.00
_cell.angle_beta   90.00
_cell.angle_gamma   90.00
#
_symmetry.space_group_name_H-M   'P 1'
#
loop_
_entity.id
_entity.type
_entity.pdbx_description
1 polymer ?
#
loop_
_entity_poly.entity_id
_entity_poly.type
_entity_poly.pdbx_seq_one_letter_code
_entity_poly.pdbx_strand_id
1 'polypeptide(L)'
;CYASLATTLPVLAYATPIALRMDWAGISAWLWLGAAWAIVMIGFVSWLGWGWVNAQRGVARTAPLIYLMPPTAGIAAWLSTGESFTAIKLAGAALTLSGVA
;
A
#
# COMPACT_ATOMS: atom_id res chain seq x y z
N CYS A 1 11.97 -13.23 0.27
CA CYS A 1 11.88 -13.80 1.63
C CYS A 1 13.07 -13.38 2.50
N TYR A 2 14.31 -13.62 2.07
CA TYR A 2 15.50 -13.30 2.88
C TYR A 2 15.76 -11.81 3.11
N ALA A 3 15.48 -10.95 2.13
CA ALA A 3 15.67 -9.50 2.27
C ALA A 3 14.83 -8.92 3.43
N SER A 4 13.57 -9.33 3.55
CA SER A 4 12.66 -8.88 4.62
C SER A 4 13.13 -9.33 6.01
N LEU A 5 13.64 -10.56 6.14
CA LEU A 5 14.20 -11.06 7.39
C LEU A 5 15.50 -10.34 7.75
N ALA A 6 16.38 -10.13 6.77
CA ALA A 6 17.64 -9.42 6.95
C ALA A 6 17.43 -7.95 7.36
N THR A 7 16.41 -7.28 6.82
CA THR A 7 16.08 -5.89 7.21
C THR A 7 15.31 -5.79 8.52
N THR A 8 14.68 -6.87 8.99
CA THR A 8 13.93 -6.88 10.25
C THR A 8 14.83 -6.56 11.44
N LEU A 9 16.01 -7.18 11.55
CA LEU A 9 16.91 -6.97 12.68
C LEU A 9 17.44 -5.52 12.78
N PRO A 10 17.95 -4.88 11.71
CA PRO A 10 18.32 -3.47 11.72
C PRO A 10 17.15 -2.54 12.06
N VAL A 11 15.96 -2.80 11.50
CA VAL A 11 14.77 -1.98 11.76
C VAL A 11 14.36 -2.07 13.23
N LEU A 12 14.34 -3.28 13.81
CA LEU A 12 14.06 -3.46 15.23
C LEU A 12 15.11 -2.77 16.09
N ALA A 13 16.41 -2.97 15.80
CA ALA A 13 17.49 -2.32 16.55
C ALA A 13 17.36 -0.79 16.53
N TYR A 14 17.04 -0.22 15.37
CA TYR A 14 16.82 1.22 15.21
C TYR A 14 15.57 1.73 15.94
N ALA A 15 14.45 0.99 15.88
CA ALA A 15 13.19 1.40 16.46
C ALA A 15 13.10 1.18 17.99
N THR A 16 13.85 0.21 18.53
CA THR A 16 13.74 -0.24 19.94
C THR A 16 13.89 0.90 20.96
N PRO A 17 14.88 1.82 20.88
CA PRO A 17 15.04 2.86 21.89
C PRO A 17 13.83 3.80 21.98
N ILE A 18 13.16 4.05 20.85
CA ILE A 18 11.96 4.89 20.78
C ILE A 18 10.75 4.11 21.30
N ALA A 19 10.61 2.85 20.86
CA ALA A 19 9.54 1.95 21.28
C ALA A 19 9.49 1.76 22.80
N LEU A 20 10.64 1.67 23.47
CA LEU A 20 10.72 1.51 24.93
C LEU A 20 10.30 2.75 25.72
N ARG A 21 10.29 3.92 25.09
CA ARG A 21 9.91 5.20 25.72
C ARG A 21 8.49 5.64 25.36
N MET A 22 7.82 4.88 24.49
CA MET A 22 6.51 5.22 23.99
C MET A 22 5.43 4.86 25.01
N ASP A 23 4.47 5.76 25.22
CA ASP A 23 3.26 5.45 25.96
C ASP A 23 2.29 4.66 25.06
N TRP A 24 2.41 3.34 25.12
CA TRP A 24 1.57 2.42 24.35
C TRP A 24 0.09 2.46 24.76
N ALA A 25 -0.20 2.80 26.02
CA ALA A 25 -1.56 2.88 26.54
C ALA A 25 -2.28 4.14 26.04
N GLY A 26 -1.54 5.21 25.76
CA GLY A 26 -2.05 6.43 25.14
C GLY A 26 -2.41 6.30 23.65
N ILE A 27 -2.04 5.19 22.99
CA ILE A 27 -2.37 4.97 21.58
C ILE A 27 -3.84 4.59 21.42
N SER A 28 -4.56 5.32 20.57
CA SER A 28 -5.97 5.06 20.32
C SER A 28 -6.20 3.67 19.69
N ALA A 29 -7.33 3.04 20.04
CA ALA A 29 -7.74 1.78 19.44
C ALA A 29 -7.87 1.85 17.91
N TRP A 30 -8.21 3.02 17.37
CA TRP A 30 -8.30 3.22 15.92
C TRP A 30 -6.93 3.14 15.22
N LEU A 31 -5.87 3.65 15.85
CA LEU A 31 -4.53 3.54 15.29
C LEU A 31 -4.04 2.09 15.32
N TRP A 32 -4.35 1.34 16.39
CA TRP A 32 -4.10 -0.09 16.47
C TRP A 32 -4.86 -0.88 15.39
N LEU A 33 -6.13 -0.55 15.16
CA LEU A 33 -6.91 -1.15 14.09
C LEU A 33 -6.30 -0.83 12.72
N GLY A 34 -5.87 0.41 12.50
CA GLY A 34 -5.16 0.82 11.28
C GLY A 34 -3.87 0.03 11.06
N ALA A 35 -3.08 -0.19 12.12
CA ALA A 35 -1.87 -1.00 12.06
C ALA A 35 -2.18 -2.48 11.73
N ALA A 36 -3.19 -3.07 12.39
CA ALA A 36 -3.63 -4.43 12.10
C ALA A 36 -4.14 -4.58 10.65
N TRP A 37 -4.92 -3.61 10.18
CA TRP A 37 -5.39 -3.54 8.80
C TRP A 37 -4.22 -3.47 7.81
N ALA A 38 -3.24 -2.60 8.05
CA ALA A 38 -2.08 -2.47 7.18
C ALA A 38 -1.27 -3.77 7.09
N ILE A 39 -1.05 -4.46 8.21
CA ILE A 39 -0.28 -5.71 8.24
C ILE A 39 -1.07 -6.85 7.57
N VAL A 40 -2.31 -7.06 7.97
CA VAL A 40 -3.11 -8.21 7.54
C VAL A 40 -3.65 -8.01 6.13
N MET A 41 -4.36 -6.91 5.90
CA MET A 41 -5.10 -6.72 4.64
C MET A 41 -4.18 -6.26 3.52
N ILE A 42 -3.37 -5.23 3.77
CA ILE A 42 -2.48 -4.68 2.75
C ILE A 42 -1.24 -5.57 2.58
N GLY A 43 -0.60 -5.97 3.68
CA GLY A 43 0.61 -6.79 3.62
C GLY A 43 0.39 -8.24 3.18
N PHE A 44 -0.64 -8.90 3.70
CA PHE A 44 -0.85 -10.34 3.49
C PHE A 44 -1.98 -10.67 2.51
N VAL A 45 -3.21 -10.26 2.80
CA VAL A 45 -4.39 -10.65 2.02
C VAL A 45 -4.29 -10.15 0.58
N SER A 46 -3.86 -8.90 0.38
CA SER A 46 -3.67 -8.34 -0.97
C SER A 46 -2.61 -9.11 -1.77
N TRP A 47 -1.52 -9.53 -1.13
CA TRP A 47 -0.47 -10.32 -1.77
C TRP A 47 -0.95 -11.73 -2.15
N LEU A 48 -1.70 -12.39 -1.25
CA LEU A 48 -2.33 -13.69 -1.54
C LEU A 48 -3.36 -13.58 -2.67
N GLY A 49 -4.18 -12.53 -2.65
CA GLY A 49 -5.14 -12.24 -3.72
C GLY A 49 -4.43 -12.06 -5.06
N TRP A 50 -3.35 -11.28 -5.10
CA TRP A 50 -2.52 -11.10 -6.30
C TRP A 50 -1.93 -12.43 -6.79
N GLY A 51 -1.34 -13.21 -5.88
CA GLY A 51 -0.79 -14.53 -6.19
C GLY A 51 -1.84 -15.48 -6.77
N TRP A 52 -3.04 -15.51 -6.18
CA TRP A 52 -4.17 -16.30 -6.68
C TRP A 52 -4.61 -15.85 -8.08
N VAL A 53 -4.80 -14.55 -8.32
CA VAL A 53 -5.17 -14.04 -9.64
C VAL A 53 -4.11 -14.37 -10.68
N ASN A 54 -2.82 -14.25 -10.34
CA ASN A 54 -1.72 -14.63 -11.22
C ASN A 54 -1.75 -16.12 -11.57
N ALA A 55 -2.04 -16.99 -10.60
CA ALA A 55 -2.17 -18.43 -10.83
C ALA A 55 -3.34 -18.77 -11.76
N GLN A 56 -4.45 -18.04 -11.66
CA GLN A 56 -5.65 -18.29 -12.47
C GLN A 56 -5.58 -17.68 -13.87
N ARG A 57 -4.98 -16.49 -14.03
CA ARG A 57 -5.02 -15.70 -15.28
C ARG A 57 -3.68 -15.58 -16.00
N GLY A 58 -2.60 -16.04 -15.37
CA GLY A 58 -1.24 -15.93 -15.87
C GLY A 58 -0.64 -14.54 -15.63
N VAL A 59 0.65 -14.52 -15.27
CA VAL A 59 1.38 -13.30 -14.87
C VAL A 59 1.40 -12.24 -15.99
N ALA A 60 1.51 -12.64 -17.25
CA ALA A 60 1.57 -11.69 -18.37
C ALA A 60 0.29 -10.85 -18.51
N ARG A 61 -0.88 -11.42 -18.20
CA ARG A 61 -2.18 -10.72 -18.32
C ARG A 61 -2.48 -9.85 -17.12
N THR A 62 -1.89 -10.16 -15.97
CA THR A 62 -2.13 -9.45 -14.72
C THR A 62 -1.11 -8.35 -14.49
N ALA A 63 0.12 -8.48 -14.98
CA ALA A 63 1.18 -7.49 -14.81
C ALA A 63 0.75 -6.05 -15.15
N PRO A 64 -0.02 -5.77 -16.22
CA PRO A 64 -0.47 -4.40 -16.51
C PRO A 64 -1.43 -3.82 -15.46
N LEU A 65 -2.08 -4.64 -14.63
CA LEU A 65 -3.03 -4.16 -13.63
C LEU A 65 -2.36 -3.33 -12.53
N ILE A 66 -1.05 -3.49 -12.31
CA ILE A 66 -0.33 -2.68 -11.31
C ILE A 66 -0.33 -1.19 -11.66
N TYR A 67 -0.47 -0.85 -12.94
CA TYR A 67 -0.57 0.53 -13.39
C TYR A 67 -1.93 1.17 -13.13
N LEU A 68 -2.92 0.41 -12.65
CA LEU A 68 -4.15 0.97 -12.11
C LEU A 68 -3.96 1.50 -10.69
N MET A 69 -2.79 1.31 -10.07
CA MET A 69 -2.50 1.80 -8.72
C MET A 69 -2.64 3.33 -8.60
N PRO A 70 -2.06 4.17 -9.48
CA PRO A 70 -2.22 5.62 -9.36
C PRO A 70 -3.67 6.11 -9.52
N PRO A 71 -4.48 5.65 -10.51
CA PRO A 71 -5.90 6.00 -10.57
C PRO A 71 -6.69 5.58 -9.33
N THR A 72 -6.46 4.36 -8.85
CA THR A 72 -7.17 3.82 -7.67
C THR A 72 -6.81 4.64 -6.42
N ALA A 73 -5.54 5.00 -6.25
CA ALA A 73 -5.10 5.87 -5.16
C ALA A 73 -5.72 7.27 -5.27
N GLY A 74 -5.82 7.83 -6.47
CA GLY A 74 -6.48 9.12 -6.71
C GLY A 74 -7.95 9.11 -6.32
N ILE A 75 -8.70 8.07 -6.71
CA ILE A 75 -10.11 7.90 -6.31
C ILE A 75 -10.23 7.76 -4.79
N ALA A 76 -9.36 6.96 -4.17
CA ALA A 76 -9.36 6.80 -2.72
C ALA A 76 -9.07 8.12 -1.99
N ALA A 77 -8.10 8.91 -2.47
CA ALA A 77 -7.79 10.23 -1.93
C ALA A 77 -8.97 11.19 -2.08
N TRP A 78 -9.59 11.25 -3.26
CA TRP A 78 -10.81 12.06 -3.47
C TRP A 78 -11.89 11.74 -2.42
N LEU A 79 -12.19 10.46 -2.22
CA LEU A 79 -13.25 10.00 -1.32
C LEU A 79 -12.92 10.17 0.17
N SER A 80 -11.65 10.04 0.55
CA SER A 80 -11.24 10.00 1.96
C SER A 80 -10.68 11.31 2.49
N THR A 81 -10.04 12.12 1.64
CA THR A 81 -9.39 13.38 2.03
C THR A 81 -10.04 14.61 1.40
N GLY A 82 -10.98 14.43 0.46
CA GLY A 82 -11.61 15.52 -0.28
C GLY A 82 -10.71 16.15 -1.35
N GLU A 83 -9.66 15.44 -1.77
CA GLU A 83 -8.68 15.95 -2.72
C GLU A 83 -9.33 16.32 -4.07
N SER A 84 -9.29 17.60 -4.44
CA SER A 84 -9.78 18.06 -5.75
C SER A 84 -8.72 17.84 -6.84
N PHE A 85 -9.16 17.29 -7.98
CA PHE A 85 -8.33 17.08 -9.15
C PHE A 85 -8.49 18.23 -10.14
N THR A 86 -7.40 18.96 -10.39
CA THR A 86 -7.36 20.00 -11.41
C THR A 86 -7.22 19.39 -12.80
N ALA A 87 -7.52 20.17 -13.85
CA ALA A 87 -7.34 19.75 -15.24
C ALA A 87 -5.90 19.25 -15.53
N ILE A 88 -4.89 19.85 -14.90
CA ILE A 88 -3.49 19.42 -15.02
C ILE A 88 -3.26 18.04 -14.41
N LYS A 89 -3.81 17.75 -13.22
CA LYS A 89 -3.70 16.42 -12.60
C LYS A 89 -4.38 15.35 -13.46
N LEU A 90 -5.55 15.66 -14.02
CA LEU A 90 -6.27 14.75 -14.91
C LEU A 90 -5.52 14.52 -16.24
N ALA A 91 -4.95 15.57 -16.83
CA ALA A 91 -4.14 15.44 -18.05
C ALA A 91 -2.88 14.60 -17.82
N GLY A 92 -2.18 14.80 -16.69
CA GLY A 92 -1.03 13.99 -16.31
C GLY A 92 -1.39 12.51 -16.07
N ALA A 93 -2.53 12.25 -15.42
CA ALA A 93 -3.05 10.90 -15.25
C ALA A 93 -3.37 10.24 -16.61
N ALA A 94 -4.06 10.94 -17.51
CA ALA A 94 -4.39 10.44 -18.85
C ALA A 94 -3.12 10.12 -19.67
N LEU A 95 -2.12 10.99 -19.63
CA LEU A 95 -0.84 10.78 -20.31
C LEU A 95 -0.12 9.52 -19.77
N THR A 96 -0.06 9.38 -18.44
CA THR A 96 0.58 8.22 -17.80
C THR A 96 -0.13 6.91 -18.15
N LEU A 97 -1.46 6.91 -18.19
CA LEU A 97 -2.26 5.73 -18.55
C LEU A 97 -2.15 5.38 -20.04
N SER A 98 -1.98 6.37 -20.92
CA SER A 98 -1.84 6.14 -22.36
C SER A 98 -0.58 5.36 -22.73
N GLY A 99 0.49 5.47 -21.93
CA GLY A 99 1.74 4.73 -22.15
C GLY A 99 1.72 3.28 -21.66
N VAL A 100 0.60 2.84 -21.07
CA VAL A 100 0.46 1.53 -20.45
C VAL A 100 -0.58 0.66 -21.17
N ALA A 101 -1.58 1.27 -21.78
CA ALA A 101 -2.66 0.60 -22.51
C ALA A 101 -2.20 0.00 -23.85
#